data_AF-X1A7S6-F1
#
_entry.id   AF-X1A7S6-F1
#
_cell.length_a   1.000
_cell.length_b   1.000
_cell.length_c   1.000
_cell.angle_alpha   90.00
_cell.angle_beta   90.00
_cell.angle_gamma   90.00
#
_symmetry.space_group_name_H-M   'P 1'
#
loop_
_entity.id
_entity.type
_entity.pdbx_description
1 polymer ?
#
loop_
_entity_poly.entity_id
_entity_poly.type
_entity_poly.pdbx_seq_one_letter_code
_entity_poly.pdbx_strand_id
1 'polypeptide(L)'
;VMNLLHSRGYTVSCGVINTLDTDLDTAKMLKIPYVTEAPFSPISFVSQNKNIEFIKSSDVIILPAVEFGFGNFSNLVSVKEAISSGKKVIVIDEKNIRERDHTSGKAEKLYRRIINLEAVSPVDTVKIFFKFLKKPPIFSSFPLLCQITFILKLFYPTWPHS
;
A
#
# COMPACT_ATOMS: atom_id res chain seq x y z
N VAL A 1 -9.45 -3.67 2.15
CA VAL A 1 -8.55 -4.86 2.11
C VAL A 1 -8.12 -5.29 3.51
N MET A 2 -7.71 -4.35 4.36
CA MET A 2 -7.22 -4.59 5.74
C MET A 2 -8.16 -5.42 6.62
N ASN A 3 -9.44 -5.02 6.72
CA ASN A 3 -10.47 -5.79 7.44
C ASN A 3 -10.56 -7.25 7.00
N LEU A 4 -10.50 -7.51 5.68
CA LEU A 4 -10.64 -8.85 5.11
C LEU A 4 -9.41 -9.73 5.30
N LEU A 5 -8.21 -9.14 5.36
CA LEU A 5 -6.97 -9.85 5.73
C LEU A 5 -7.00 -10.21 7.22
N HIS A 6 -7.28 -9.22 8.08
CA HIS A 6 -7.34 -9.42 9.52
C HIS A 6 -8.40 -10.47 9.90
N SER A 7 -9.61 -10.40 9.32
CA SER A 7 -10.69 -11.37 9.57
C SER A 7 -10.37 -12.79 9.08
N ARG A 8 -9.36 -12.96 8.22
CA ARG A 8 -8.88 -14.26 7.74
C ARG A 8 -7.74 -14.82 8.60
N GLY A 9 -7.33 -14.12 9.66
CA GLY A 9 -6.30 -14.57 10.60
C GLY A 9 -4.87 -14.21 10.19
N TYR A 10 -4.69 -13.28 9.27
CA TYR A 10 -3.36 -12.77 8.94
C TYR A 10 -2.92 -11.71 9.94
N THR A 11 -1.63 -11.72 10.28
CA THR A 11 -0.99 -10.59 10.94
C THR A 11 -0.77 -9.50 9.90
N VAL A 12 -1.36 -8.33 10.15
CA VAL A 12 -1.35 -7.20 9.22
C VAL A 12 -0.66 -6.02 9.90
N SER A 13 0.22 -5.34 9.17
CA SER A 13 0.61 -3.97 9.45
C SER A 13 0.13 -3.06 8.32
N CYS A 14 -0.08 -1.79 8.61
CA CYS A 14 -0.39 -0.77 7.64
C CYS A 14 0.81 0.17 7.47
N GLY A 15 1.09 0.54 6.22
CA GLY A 15 2.11 1.54 5.92
C GLY A 15 1.80 2.92 6.50
N VAL A 16 2.43 3.95 5.96
CA VAL A 16 2.07 5.32 6.34
C VAL A 16 0.55 5.54 6.03
N ILE A 17 -0.13 6.43 6.74
CA ILE A 17 -1.54 6.77 6.51
C ILE A 17 -1.71 8.24 6.89
N ASN A 18 -2.45 9.02 6.12
CA ASN A 18 -2.80 10.37 6.53
C ASN A 18 -3.78 10.32 7.72
N THR A 19 -3.63 11.19 8.73
CA THR A 19 -4.55 11.22 9.87
C THR A 19 -6.03 11.51 9.55
N LEU A 20 -6.34 11.99 8.34
CA LEU A 20 -7.71 12.17 7.85
C LEU A 20 -8.22 11.02 6.96
N ASP A 21 -7.42 9.97 6.76
CA ASP A 21 -7.78 8.80 5.96
C ASP A 21 -8.62 7.82 6.81
N THR A 22 -9.74 7.34 6.26
CA THR A 22 -10.62 6.35 6.89
C THR A 22 -9.93 5.00 7.15
N ASP A 23 -8.84 4.70 6.44
CA ASP A 23 -8.03 3.51 6.71
C ASP A 23 -7.32 3.61 8.08
N LEU A 24 -7.09 4.82 8.61
CA LEU A 24 -6.55 4.99 9.97
C LEU A 24 -7.54 4.49 11.03
N ASP A 25 -8.83 4.82 10.89
CA ASP A 25 -9.85 4.37 11.82
C ASP A 25 -9.98 2.85 11.79
N THR A 26 -9.88 2.27 10.59
CA THR A 26 -9.84 0.82 10.42
C THR A 26 -8.62 0.21 11.12
N ALA A 27 -7.42 0.79 10.92
CA ALA A 27 -6.20 0.29 11.55
C ALA A 27 -6.27 0.33 13.09
N LYS A 28 -6.81 1.42 13.65
CA LYS A 28 -7.05 1.58 15.09
C LYS A 28 -8.06 0.56 15.62
N MET A 29 -9.21 0.41 14.94
CA MET A 29 -10.26 -0.53 15.33
C MET A 29 -9.75 -1.98 15.36
N LEU A 30 -8.95 -2.36 14.37
CA LEU A 30 -8.34 -3.69 14.29
C LEU A 30 -7.11 -3.87 15.20
N LYS A 31 -6.66 -2.81 15.87
CA LYS A 31 -5.44 -2.79 16.71
C LYS A 31 -4.20 -3.29 15.97
N ILE A 32 -4.08 -2.98 14.68
CA ILE A 32 -2.89 -3.33 13.90
C ILE A 32 -1.83 -2.22 13.97
N PRO A 33 -0.54 -2.54 13.82
CA PRO A 33 0.50 -1.53 13.68
C PRO A 33 0.28 -0.67 12.44
N TYR A 34 0.48 0.65 12.57
CA TYR A 34 0.38 1.61 11.46
C TYR A 34 1.43 2.72 11.61
N VAL A 35 1.76 3.40 10.50
CA VAL A 35 2.50 4.66 10.52
C VAL A 35 1.56 5.79 10.11
N THR A 36 1.72 6.98 10.66
CA THR A 36 0.87 8.14 10.31
C THR A 36 1.69 9.30 9.80
N GLU A 37 1.06 10.14 8.98
CA GLU A 37 1.58 11.43 8.56
C GLU A 37 0.50 12.51 8.70
N ALA A 38 0.94 13.75 8.90
CA ALA A 38 0.04 14.90 8.93
C ALA A 38 -0.74 15.04 7.60
N PRO A 39 -1.95 15.62 7.64
CA PRO A 39 -2.73 15.78 6.44
C PRO A 39 -2.11 16.79 5.49
N PHE A 40 -2.24 16.53 4.18
CA PHE A 40 -1.72 17.39 3.11
C PHE A 40 -0.19 17.55 3.07
N SER A 41 0.53 16.88 3.95
CA SER A 41 1.99 16.89 3.98
C SER A 41 2.56 15.76 3.12
N PRO A 42 3.71 15.97 2.48
CA PRO A 42 4.50 14.88 1.95
C PRO A 42 4.89 13.90 3.06
N ILE A 43 4.96 12.62 2.73
CA ILE A 43 5.49 11.60 3.63
C ILE A 43 6.92 11.97 4.00
N SER A 44 7.15 12.18 5.29
CA SER A 44 8.46 12.49 5.84
C SER A 44 9.40 11.30 5.74
N PHE A 45 10.71 11.57 5.79
CA PHE A 45 11.73 10.52 5.84
C PHE A 45 11.55 9.61 7.06
N VAL A 46 11.11 10.16 8.19
CA VAL A 46 10.84 9.39 9.41
C VAL A 46 9.71 8.38 9.20
N SER A 47 8.58 8.83 8.64
CA SER A 47 7.45 7.98 8.32
C SER A 47 7.81 6.94 7.26
N GLN A 48 8.56 7.34 6.24
CA GLN A 48 9.05 6.43 5.21
C GLN A 48 9.95 5.33 5.78
N ASN A 49 10.89 5.65 6.68
CA ASN A 49 11.76 4.66 7.30
C ASN A 49 11.00 3.65 8.15
N LYS A 50 10.03 4.10 8.95
CA LYS A 50 9.15 3.18 9.71
C LYS A 50 8.36 2.25 8.79
N ASN A 51 7.88 2.76 7.65
CA ASN A 51 7.23 1.91 6.65
C ASN A 51 8.19 0.88 6.04
N ILE A 52 9.45 1.25 5.82
CA ILE A 52 10.50 0.31 5.39
C ILE A 52 10.73 -0.79 6.45
N GLU A 53 10.67 -0.47 7.74
CA GLU A 53 10.76 -1.49 8.81
C GLU A 53 9.58 -2.48 8.77
N PHE A 54 8.36 -1.99 8.52
CA PHE A 54 7.18 -2.84 8.31
C PHE A 54 7.33 -3.73 7.08
N ILE A 55 7.88 -3.18 5.99
CA ILE A 55 8.17 -3.94 4.77
C ILE A 55 9.19 -5.04 5.04
N LYS A 56 10.29 -4.73 5.73
CA LYS A 56 11.36 -5.68 6.04
C LYS A 56 10.88 -6.84 6.89
N SER A 57 10.02 -6.56 7.87
CA SER A 57 9.47 -7.57 8.77
C SER A 57 8.41 -8.48 8.12
N SER A 58 7.90 -8.12 6.95
CA SER A 58 6.78 -8.83 6.32
C SER A 58 7.18 -9.78 5.21
N ASP A 59 6.40 -10.84 5.01
CA ASP A 59 6.60 -11.87 3.98
C ASP A 59 6.06 -11.45 2.62
N VAL A 60 4.94 -10.72 2.62
CA VAL A 60 4.28 -10.23 1.41
C VAL A 60 3.86 -8.79 1.62
N ILE A 61 3.98 -8.01 0.55
CA ILE A 61 3.55 -6.63 0.46
C ILE A 61 2.30 -6.56 -0.41
N ILE A 62 1.27 -5.85 0.04
CA ILE A 62 0.07 -5.59 -0.78
C ILE A 62 0.01 -4.11 -1.13
N LEU A 63 -0.05 -3.78 -2.42
CA LEU A 63 -0.31 -2.45 -2.95
C LEU A 63 -1.77 -2.40 -3.47
N PRO A 64 -2.70 -1.71 -2.78
CA PRO A 64 -4.05 -1.53 -3.28
C PRO A 64 -4.10 -0.61 -4.52
N ALA A 65 -5.29 -0.44 -5.10
CA ALA A 65 -5.55 0.47 -6.23
C ALA A 65 -5.48 1.96 -5.80
N VAL A 66 -4.31 2.38 -5.31
CA VAL A 66 -4.05 3.70 -4.73
C VAL A 66 -3.94 4.77 -5.82
N GLU A 67 -4.47 5.96 -5.53
CA GLU A 67 -4.17 7.18 -6.28
C GLU A 67 -2.87 7.83 -5.77
N PHE A 68 -1.96 8.14 -6.70
CA PHE A 68 -0.65 8.69 -6.43
C PHE A 68 -0.62 10.19 -6.72
N GLY A 69 -0.35 10.99 -5.69
CA GLY A 69 0.05 12.39 -5.80
C GLY A 69 1.48 12.59 -5.32
N PHE A 70 1.98 13.82 -5.39
CA PHE A 70 3.35 14.12 -4.95
C PHE A 70 3.59 13.79 -3.48
N GLY A 71 2.56 13.96 -2.64
CA GLY A 71 2.65 13.72 -1.19
C GLY A 71 2.83 12.25 -0.81
N ASN A 72 2.33 11.31 -1.60
CA ASN A 72 2.40 9.86 -1.32
C ASN A 72 3.23 9.06 -2.32
N PHE A 73 3.90 9.73 -3.27
CA PHE A 73 4.74 9.07 -4.27
C PHE A 73 5.83 8.19 -3.66
N SER A 74 6.37 8.58 -2.49
CA SER A 74 7.39 7.82 -1.76
C SER A 74 6.93 6.41 -1.33
N ASN A 75 5.62 6.15 -1.25
CA ASN A 75 5.12 4.79 -1.02
C ASN A 75 5.36 3.86 -2.19
N LEU A 76 5.17 4.37 -3.42
CA LEU A 76 5.46 3.60 -4.62
C LEU A 76 6.97 3.32 -4.72
N VAL A 77 7.80 4.25 -4.21
CA VAL A 77 9.24 4.03 -4.04
C VAL A 77 9.51 2.93 -3.01
N SER A 78 8.81 2.94 -1.86
CA SER A 78 8.93 1.86 -0.85
C SER A 78 8.52 0.49 -1.38
N VAL A 79 7.51 0.40 -2.26
CA VAL A 79 7.16 -0.84 -2.96
C VAL A 79 8.31 -1.33 -3.84
N LYS A 80 8.94 -0.42 -4.59
CA LYS A 80 10.12 -0.76 -5.40
C LYS A 80 11.26 -1.29 -4.52
N GLU A 81 11.51 -0.66 -3.38
CA GLU A 81 12.53 -1.07 -2.42
C GLU A 81 12.23 -2.47 -1.84
N ALA A 82 10.96 -2.77 -1.56
CA ALA A 82 10.53 -4.09 -1.12
C ALA A 82 10.90 -5.17 -2.14
N ILE A 83 10.66 -4.91 -3.43
CA ILE A 83 11.00 -5.83 -4.52
C ILE A 83 12.51 -6.02 -4.63
N SER A 84 13.28 -4.93 -4.55
CA SER A 84 14.74 -4.99 -4.52
C SER A 84 15.28 -5.76 -3.31
N SER A 85 14.52 -5.82 -2.21
CA SER A 85 14.82 -6.61 -1.02
C SER A 85 14.30 -8.06 -1.08
N GLY A 86 13.85 -8.53 -2.26
CA GLY A 86 13.37 -9.90 -2.47
C GLY A 86 11.97 -10.18 -1.92
N LYS A 87 11.19 -9.15 -1.55
CA LYS A 87 9.82 -9.33 -1.06
C LYS A 87 8.85 -9.59 -2.22
N LYS A 88 7.88 -10.47 -1.99
CA LYS A 88 6.76 -10.66 -2.90
C LYS A 88 5.79 -9.48 -2.78
N VAL A 89 5.33 -8.96 -3.90
CA VAL A 89 4.35 -7.87 -3.94
C VAL A 89 3.09 -8.33 -4.67
N ILE A 90 1.94 -8.05 -4.09
CA ILE A 90 0.64 -8.24 -4.72
C ILE A 90 0.07 -6.86 -5.02
N VAL A 91 -0.28 -6.63 -6.28
CA VAL A 91 -0.83 -5.33 -6.74
C VAL A 91 -2.29 -5.53 -7.11
N ILE A 92 -3.18 -4.78 -6.47
CA ILE A 92 -4.60 -4.77 -6.85
C ILE A 92 -4.77 -3.73 -7.98
N ASP A 93 -4.83 -4.21 -9.22
CA ASP A 93 -4.81 -3.39 -10.44
C ASP A 93 -6.23 -3.13 -10.99
N GLU A 94 -7.16 -2.78 -10.09
CA GLU A 94 -8.59 -2.63 -10.41
C GLU A 94 -8.91 -1.40 -11.27
N LYS A 95 -8.01 -0.42 -11.31
CA LYS A 95 -8.18 0.84 -12.06
C LYS A 95 -6.88 1.19 -12.80
N ASN A 96 -7.02 1.69 -14.03
CA ASN A 96 -5.90 2.10 -14.85
C ASN A 96 -5.01 3.11 -14.10
N ILE A 97 -3.70 2.86 -14.09
CA ILE A 97 -2.73 3.74 -13.41
C ILE A 97 -2.77 5.19 -13.91
N ARG A 98 -3.13 5.43 -15.18
CA ARG A 98 -3.28 6.79 -15.73
C ARG A 98 -4.34 7.60 -15.00
N GLU A 99 -5.44 6.96 -14.61
CA GLU A 99 -6.53 7.59 -13.88
C GLU A 99 -6.25 7.71 -12.37
N ARG A 100 -5.08 7.23 -11.94
CA ARG A 100 -4.60 7.23 -10.55
C ARG A 100 -3.31 8.04 -10.41
N ASP A 101 -2.80 8.65 -11.48
CA ASP A 101 -1.54 9.41 -11.46
C ASP A 101 -1.81 10.92 -11.48
N HIS A 102 -1.63 11.55 -10.31
CA HIS A 102 -1.67 13.00 -10.09
C HIS A 102 -0.27 13.61 -9.96
N THR A 103 0.74 12.93 -10.53
CA THR A 103 2.17 13.32 -10.50
C THR A 103 2.72 13.60 -11.90
N SER A 104 1.84 13.94 -12.83
CA SER A 104 2.19 14.26 -14.23
C SER A 104 2.97 13.13 -14.92
N GLY A 105 2.56 11.87 -14.72
CA GLY A 105 3.15 10.69 -15.38
C GLY A 105 4.30 10.03 -14.61
N LYS A 106 4.76 10.61 -13.50
CA LYS A 106 5.87 10.06 -12.71
C LYS A 106 5.48 8.74 -12.03
N ALA A 107 4.27 8.65 -11.46
CA ALA A 107 3.76 7.44 -10.82
C ALA A 107 3.46 6.36 -11.86
N GLU A 108 2.85 6.69 -12.99
CA GLU A 108 2.60 5.76 -14.10
C GLU A 108 3.91 5.12 -14.55
N LYS A 109 4.95 5.93 -14.80
CA LYS A 109 6.25 5.44 -15.26
C LYS A 109 6.87 4.45 -14.27
N LEU A 110 6.78 4.72 -12.97
CA LEU A 110 7.34 3.82 -11.95
C LEU A 110 6.47 2.56 -11.77
N TYR A 111 5.15 2.73 -11.70
CA TYR A 111 4.20 1.63 -11.55
C TYR A 111 4.31 0.62 -12.69
N ARG A 112 4.37 1.09 -13.95
CA ARG A 112 4.55 0.21 -15.12
C ARG A 112 5.86 -0.57 -15.09
N ARG A 113 6.92 -0.03 -14.46
CA ARG A 113 8.16 -0.79 -14.25
C ARG A 113 7.98 -1.85 -13.19
N ILE A 114 7.27 -1.54 -12.11
CA ILE A 114 7.01 -2.45 -10.99
C ILE A 114 6.15 -3.63 -11.43
N ILE A 115 5.01 -3.38 -12.09
CA ILE A 115 4.02 -4.43 -12.37
C ILE A 115 4.53 -5.54 -13.32
N ASN A 116 5.60 -5.27 -14.07
CA ASN A 116 6.22 -6.22 -14.99
C ASN A 116 7.37 -7.02 -14.35
N LEU A 117 7.64 -6.85 -13.05
CA LEU A 117 8.68 -7.61 -12.35
C LEU A 117 8.14 -8.96 -11.88
N GLU A 118 8.96 -10.00 -11.94
CA GLU A 118 8.56 -11.37 -11.55
C GLU A 118 8.11 -11.50 -10.09
N ALA A 119 8.65 -10.65 -9.21
CA ALA A 119 8.27 -10.60 -7.80
C ALA A 119 6.86 -10.01 -7.57
N VAL A 120 6.21 -9.51 -8.61
CA VAL A 120 4.91 -8.84 -8.54
C VAL A 120 3.81 -9.71 -9.13
N SER A 121 2.75 -9.90 -8.36
CA SER A 121 1.54 -10.60 -8.79
C SER A 121 0.37 -9.60 -8.90
N PRO A 122 0.05 -9.10 -10.10
CA PRO A 122 -1.13 -8.28 -10.30
C PRO A 122 -2.42 -9.11 -10.15
N VAL A 123 -3.44 -8.52 -9.54
CA VAL A 123 -4.77 -9.09 -9.37
C VAL A 123 -5.82 -8.04 -9.69
N ASP A 124 -6.79 -8.39 -10.55
CA ASP A 124 -7.73 -7.41 -11.10
C ASP A 124 -8.65 -6.81 -10.04
N THR A 125 -9.03 -7.58 -9.01
CA THR A 125 -9.95 -7.09 -7.98
C THR A 125 -9.61 -7.65 -6.60
N VAL A 126 -10.03 -6.92 -5.57
CA VAL A 126 -10.01 -7.39 -4.18
C VAL A 126 -10.74 -8.73 -4.03
N LYS A 127 -11.86 -8.93 -4.75
CA LYS A 127 -12.63 -10.17 -4.71
C LYS A 127 -11.84 -11.36 -5.23
N ILE A 128 -11.17 -11.19 -6.38
CA ILE A 128 -10.31 -12.23 -6.98
C ILE A 128 -9.15 -12.56 -6.04
N PHE A 129 -8.47 -11.53 -5.52
CA PHE A 129 -7.39 -11.71 -4.55
C PHE A 129 -7.82 -12.61 -3.37
N PHE A 130 -8.96 -12.29 -2.75
CA PHE A 130 -9.45 -13.06 -1.60
C PHE A 130 -10.04 -14.44 -1.94
N LYS A 131 -10.38 -14.71 -3.21
CA LYS A 131 -10.79 -16.05 -3.67
C LYS A 131 -9.61 -17.02 -3.68
N PHE A 132 -8.42 -16.54 -4.02
CA PHE A 132 -7.20 -17.35 -4.13
C PHE A 132 -6.33 -17.31 -2.86
N LEU A 133 -6.61 -16.39 -1.95
CA LEU A 133 -5.90 -16.27 -0.69
C LEU A 133 -6.28 -17.42 0.28
N LYS A 134 -5.38 -18.40 0.43
CA LYS A 134 -5.54 -19.54 1.34
C LYS A 134 -5.46 -19.09 2.80
N LYS A 135 -6.45 -19.42 3.64
CA LYS A 135 -6.37 -19.15 5.08
C LYS A 135 -5.03 -19.66 5.66
N PRO A 136 -4.37 -18.88 6.53
CA PRO A 136 -3.17 -19.34 7.20
C PRO A 136 -3.50 -20.59 8.03
N PRO A 137 -2.62 -21.61 8.05
CA PRO A 137 -2.80 -22.79 8.89
C PRO A 137 -2.80 -22.39 10.38
N ILE A 138 -3.65 -23.07 11.16
CA ILE A 138 -3.93 -22.74 12.58
C ILE A 138 -2.71 -22.98 13.50
N PHE A 139 -1.72 -23.78 13.06
CA PHE A 139 -0.68 -24.35 13.93
C PHE A 139 0.78 -24.18 13.43
N SER A 140 1.08 -23.28 12.50
CA SER A 140 2.48 -22.97 12.12
C SER A 140 2.78 -21.49 12.26
N SER A 141 4.05 -21.14 12.44
CA SER A 141 4.55 -19.75 12.46
C SER A 141 3.90 -18.93 11.33
N PHE A 142 3.14 -17.90 11.72
CA PHE A 142 2.25 -17.16 10.83
C PHE A 142 3.02 -16.44 9.74
N PRO A 143 2.58 -16.47 8.46
CA PRO A 143 3.08 -15.53 7.47
C PRO A 143 2.64 -14.12 7.88
N LEU A 144 3.61 -13.24 8.13
CA LEU A 144 3.41 -11.82 8.39
C LEU A 144 3.10 -11.14 7.05
N LEU A 145 1.89 -10.61 6.87
CA LEU A 145 1.57 -9.82 5.69
C LEU A 145 1.72 -8.33 6.03
N CYS A 146 2.59 -7.60 5.31
CA CYS A 146 2.49 -6.13 5.30
C CYS A 146 1.42 -5.82 4.28
N GLN A 147 0.35 -5.16 4.71
CA GLN A 147 -0.39 -4.39 3.74
C GLN A 147 0.25 -3.01 3.66
N ILE A 148 0.86 -2.65 2.53
CA ILE A 148 1.14 -1.24 2.26
C ILE A 148 -0.18 -0.64 1.80
N THR A 149 -1.06 -0.32 2.75
CA THR A 149 -2.29 0.41 2.47
C THR A 149 -1.98 1.89 2.36
N PHE A 150 -2.64 2.56 1.42
CA PHE A 150 -2.79 4.01 1.40
C PHE A 150 -3.92 4.44 0.47
N ILE A 151 -4.82 5.32 0.91
CA ILE A 151 -5.71 6.07 0.02
C ILE A 151 -5.76 7.52 0.48
N LEU A 152 -4.94 8.38 -0.12
CA LEU A 152 -5.25 9.82 -0.12
C LEU A 152 -6.42 10.03 -1.08
N LYS A 153 -7.64 9.96 -0.56
CA LYS A 153 -8.72 10.72 -1.16
C LYS A 153 -8.48 12.15 -0.72
N LEU A 154 -7.98 12.98 -1.63
CA LEU A 154 -8.35 14.38 -1.80
C LEU A 154 -7.77 14.83 -3.15
N PHE A 155 -8.60 14.67 -4.18
CA PHE A 155 -8.58 15.55 -5.34
C PHE A 155 -8.48 17.00 -4.82
N TYR A 156 -7.52 17.78 -5.32
CA TYR A 156 -7.73 19.22 -5.41
C TYR A 156 -7.69 19.67 -6.87
N PRO A 157 -8.71 20.42 -7.32
CA PRO A 157 -8.67 21.12 -8.59
C PRO A 157 -7.60 22.21 -8.52
N THR A 158 -6.79 22.31 -9.58
CA THR A 158 -6.07 23.52 -10.04
C THR A 158 -5.71 24.56 -9.00
N TRP A 159 -4.43 24.66 -8.65
CA TRP A 159 -3.88 25.91 -8.12
C TRP A 159 -3.94 27.00 -9.20
N PRO A 160 -4.45 28.22 -8.90
CA PRO A 160 -4.31 29.34 -9.81
C PRO A 160 -2.85 29.76 -9.79
N HIS A 161 -2.25 29.85 -10.98
CA HIS A 161 -0.99 30.56 -11.15
C HIS A 161 -1.21 32.02 -10.77
N SER A 162 -0.42 32.49 -9.81
CA SER A 162 -0.08 33.90 -9.62
C SER A 162 1.44 34.02 -9.67
#